data_AF-A0A4P7DVN0-F1
#
_entry.id   AF-A0A4P7DVN0-F1
#
_cell.length_a   1.000
_cell.length_b   1.000
_cell.length_c   1.000
_cell.angle_alpha   90.00
_cell.angle_beta   90.00
_cell.angle_gamma   90.00
#
_symmetry.space_group_name_H-M   'P 1'
#
loop_
_entity.id
_entity.type
_entity.pdbx_description
1 polymer ?
#
loop_
_entity_poly.entity_id
_entity_poly.type
_entity_poly.pdbx_seq_one_letter_code
_entity_poly.pdbx_strand_id
1 'polypeptide(L)'
;MKYLELNEQIIAHLIQEKPYLDMDFTLTKLADSLDTSLYHLEKALKLHFQGSIYEYINQLRIEYFISQIDRINAGELNIMALAYESGFRSKSSFRNNFRQIQGISPTAYILKHIKI
;
A
#
# COMPACT_ATOMS: atom_id res chain seq x y z
N MET A 1 -16.29 -2.67 21.53
CA MET A 1 -15.45 -1.47 21.75
C MET A 1 -13.97 -1.78 21.55
N LYS A 2 -13.33 -2.68 22.33
CA LYS A 2 -11.88 -3.03 22.18
C LYS A 2 -11.36 -3.24 20.74
N TYR A 3 -12.03 -4.03 19.90
CA TYR A 3 -11.56 -4.28 18.53
C TYR A 3 -11.85 -3.13 17.55
N LEU A 4 -12.77 -2.23 17.88
CA LEU A 4 -13.01 -1.02 17.07
C LEU A 4 -11.85 -0.04 17.27
N GLU A 5 -11.47 0.21 18.53
CA GLU A 5 -10.31 1.03 18.89
C GLU A 5 -9.02 0.51 18.27
N LEU A 6 -8.78 -0.81 18.31
CA LEU A 6 -7.59 -1.40 17.69
C LEU A 6 -7.59 -1.23 16.15
N ASN A 7 -8.75 -1.27 15.49
CA ASN A 7 -8.81 -1.00 14.05
C ASN A 7 -8.50 0.46 13.72
N GLU A 8 -8.98 1.40 14.53
CA GLU A 8 -8.64 2.81 14.38
C GLU A 8 -7.12 3.03 14.54
N GLN A 9 -6.51 2.36 15.52
CA GLN A 9 -5.04 2.37 15.71
C GLN A 9 -4.31 1.78 14.51
N ILE A 10 -4.78 0.64 13.97
CA ILE A 10 -4.21 0.03 12.77
C ILE A 10 -4.25 1.02 11.60
N ILE A 11 -5.40 1.63 11.33
CA ILE A 11 -5.55 2.57 10.22
C ILE A 11 -4.67 3.81 10.43
N ALA A 12 -4.68 4.38 11.63
CA ALA A 12 -3.85 5.54 11.97
C ALA A 12 -2.36 5.24 11.75
N HIS A 13 -1.88 4.09 12.23
CA HIS A 13 -0.50 3.66 12.07
C HIS A 13 -0.14 3.43 10.59
N LEU A 14 -1.04 2.81 9.82
CA LEU A 14 -0.85 2.64 8.38
C LEU A 14 -0.68 3.99 7.67
N ILE A 15 -1.48 5.00 8.02
CA ILE A 15 -1.43 6.32 7.37
C ILE A 15 -0.21 7.15 7.82
N GLN A 16 0.11 7.12 9.11
CA GLN A 16 1.17 7.96 9.70
C GLN A 16 2.56 7.39 9.45
N GLU A 17 2.78 6.12 9.80
CA GLU A 17 4.10 5.48 9.76
C GLU A 17 4.37 4.79 8.42
N LYS A 18 3.32 4.56 7.61
CA LYS A 18 3.40 3.95 6.28
C LYS A 18 4.23 2.65 6.23
N PRO A 19 4.06 1.70 7.19
CA PRO A 19 4.80 0.45 7.17
C PRO A 19 4.51 -0.39 5.93
N TYR A 20 3.43 -0.08 5.18
CA TYR A 20 3.13 -0.69 3.89
C TYR A 20 4.21 -0.44 2.83
N LEU A 21 5.05 0.59 2.98
CA LEU A 21 6.18 0.84 2.08
C LEU A 21 7.34 -0.14 2.29
N ASP A 22 7.37 -0.85 3.43
CA ASP A 22 8.28 -1.98 3.62
C ASP A 22 7.85 -3.12 2.69
N MET A 23 8.74 -3.54 1.79
CA MET A 23 8.48 -4.69 0.92
C MET A 23 8.37 -5.99 1.72
N ASP A 24 8.99 -6.04 2.90
CA ASP A 24 8.91 -7.09 3.90
C ASP A 24 7.75 -6.92 4.89
N PHE A 25 6.74 -6.09 4.59
CA PHE A 25 5.54 -5.94 5.41
C PHE A 25 4.86 -7.30 5.68
N THR A 26 4.52 -7.55 6.95
CA THR A 26 3.74 -8.70 7.41
C THR A 26 2.80 -8.28 8.53
N LEU A 27 1.73 -9.05 8.77
CA LEU A 27 0.84 -8.82 9.91
C LEU A 27 1.54 -9.00 11.26
N THR A 28 2.56 -9.85 11.32
CA THR A 28 3.40 -10.00 12.53
C THR A 28 4.12 -8.69 12.84
N LYS A 29 4.81 -8.09 11.86
CA LYS A 29 5.49 -6.79 12.04
C LYS A 29 4.52 -5.68 12.43
N LEU A 30 3.33 -5.67 11.85
CA LEU A 30 2.30 -4.69 12.19
C LEU A 30 1.76 -4.89 13.62
N ALA A 31 1.62 -6.14 14.07
CA ALA A 31 1.21 -6.43 15.44
C ALA A 31 2.29 -6.01 16.44
N ASP A 32 3.55 -6.29 16.12
CA ASP A 32 4.71 -5.89 16.92
C ASP A 32 4.83 -4.35 17.01
N SER A 33 4.60 -3.62 15.90
CA SER A 33 4.67 -2.15 15.90
C SER A 33 3.53 -1.46 16.67
N LEU A 34 2.43 -2.17 16.88
CA LEU A 34 1.25 -1.72 17.62
C LEU A 34 1.18 -2.27 19.05
N ASP A 35 2.21 -2.99 19.51
CA ASP A 35 2.27 -3.65 20.82
C ASP A 35 1.01 -4.51 21.10
N THR A 36 0.59 -5.27 20.08
CA THR A 36 -0.54 -6.21 20.18
C THR A 36 -0.14 -7.59 19.71
N SER A 37 -0.90 -8.62 20.12
CA SER A 37 -0.71 -9.96 19.55
C SER A 37 -1.27 -10.04 18.13
N LEU A 38 -0.65 -10.88 17.30
CA LEU A 38 -1.14 -11.20 15.95
C LEU A 38 -2.60 -11.68 15.98
N TYR A 39 -2.97 -12.49 16.98
CA TYR A 39 -4.34 -12.97 17.15
C TYR A 39 -5.35 -11.81 17.32
N HIS A 40 -5.04 -10.83 18.17
CA HIS A 40 -5.92 -9.68 18.38
C HIS A 40 -6.00 -8.79 17.14
N LEU A 41 -4.88 -8.60 16.44
CA LEU A 41 -4.81 -7.85 15.19
C LEU A 41 -5.67 -8.51 14.11
N GLU A 42 -5.48 -9.80 13.83
CA GLU A 42 -6.27 -10.52 12.83
C GLU A 42 -7.78 -10.51 13.15
N LYS A 43 -8.13 -10.63 14.43
CA LYS A 43 -9.52 -10.54 14.87
C LYS A 43 -10.11 -9.14 14.68
N ALA A 44 -9.35 -8.09 14.95
CA ALA A 44 -9.76 -6.72 14.66
C ALA A 44 -9.97 -6.54 13.15
N LEU A 45 -8.99 -6.91 12.35
CA LEU A 45 -9.03 -6.79 10.89
C LEU A 45 -10.24 -7.50 10.30
N LYS A 46 -10.51 -8.74 10.71
CA LYS A 46 -11.64 -9.53 10.21
C LYS A 46 -13.01 -8.92 10.54
N LEU A 47 -13.12 -8.16 11.64
CA LEU A 47 -14.37 -7.50 12.02
C LEU A 47 -14.64 -6.22 11.24
N HIS A 48 -13.60 -5.58 10.69
CA HIS A 48 -13.70 -4.26 10.05
C HIS A 48 -13.52 -4.33 8.53
N PHE A 49 -12.59 -5.15 8.05
CA PHE A 49 -12.33 -5.34 6.64
C PHE A 49 -13.15 -6.53 6.14
N GLN A 50 -14.04 -6.27 5.16
CA GLN A 50 -14.79 -7.33 4.47
C GLN A 50 -13.93 -8.07 3.41
N GLY A 51 -12.71 -7.60 3.16
CA GLY A 51 -11.74 -8.15 2.20
C GLY A 51 -10.38 -8.42 2.83
N SER A 52 -9.38 -8.71 2.00
CA SER A 52 -8.03 -8.99 2.47
C SER A 52 -7.34 -7.69 2.89
N ILE A 53 -6.76 -7.66 4.10
CA ILE A 53 -5.87 -6.57 4.51
C ILE A 53 -4.75 -6.33 3.49
N TYR A 54 -4.27 -7.37 2.80
CA TYR A 54 -3.25 -7.21 1.76
C TYR A 54 -3.76 -6.50 0.51
N GLU A 55 -5.06 -6.59 0.20
CA GLU A 55 -5.66 -5.77 -0.87
C GLU A 55 -5.65 -4.29 -0.48
N TYR A 56 -6.00 -3.98 0.78
CA TYR A 56 -5.92 -2.61 1.30
C TYR A 56 -4.48 -2.08 1.33
N ILE A 57 -3.52 -2.91 1.73
CA ILE A 57 -2.09 -2.56 1.67
C ILE A 57 -1.67 -2.27 0.23
N ASN A 58 -2.05 -3.10 -0.74
CA ASN A 58 -1.72 -2.85 -2.14
C ASN A 58 -2.40 -1.59 -2.68
N GLN A 59 -3.62 -1.27 -2.23
CA GLN A 59 -4.28 0.00 -2.54
C GLN A 59 -3.44 1.19 -2.07
N LEU A 60 -3.02 1.20 -0.79
CA LEU A 60 -2.17 2.26 -0.24
C LEU A 60 -0.84 2.39 -0.98
N ARG A 61 -0.22 1.27 -1.38
CA ARG A 61 1.02 1.27 -2.17
C ARG A 61 0.83 1.91 -3.55
N ILE A 62 -0.28 1.61 -4.24
CA ILE A 62 -0.59 2.21 -5.55
C ILE A 62 -0.91 3.71 -5.41
N GLU A 63 -1.66 4.10 -4.38
CA GLU A 63 -1.93 5.51 -4.09
C GLU A 63 -0.65 6.28 -3.81
N TYR A 64 0.26 5.72 -3.01
CA TYR A 64 1.58 6.31 -2.79
C TYR A 64 2.35 6.45 -4.11
N PHE A 65 2.43 5.40 -4.92
CA PHE A 65 3.09 5.44 -6.24
C PHE A 65 2.56 6.58 -7.12
N ILE A 66 1.23 6.73 -7.20
CA ILE A 66 0.59 7.81 -7.99
C ILE A 66 0.95 9.18 -7.42
N SER A 67 0.88 9.35 -6.10
CA SER A 67 1.20 10.63 -5.44
C SER A 67 2.64 11.09 -5.66
N GLN A 68 3.54 10.14 -5.89
CA GLN A 68 4.95 10.41 -6.15
C GLN A 68 5.21 10.72 -7.64
N ILE A 69 4.46 10.11 -8.56
CA ILE A 69 4.50 10.47 -9.98
C ILE A 69 4.23 11.96 -10.18
N ASP A 70 3.19 12.49 -9.53
CA ASP A 70 2.76 13.88 -9.70
C ASP A 70 3.83 14.91 -9.24
N ARG A 71 4.89 14.45 -8.55
CA ARG A 71 5.98 15.27 -8.02
C ARG A 71 7.27 15.18 -8.85
N ILE A 72 7.36 14.24 -9.79
CA ILE A 72 8.58 13.94 -10.54
C ILE A 72 8.45 14.46 -11.97
N ASN A 73 9.51 15.11 -12.46
CA ASN A 73 9.59 15.51 -13.87
C ASN A 73 9.67 14.28 -14.77
N ALA A 74 9.00 14.31 -15.94
CA ALA A 74 8.93 13.17 -16.85
C ALA A 74 10.30 12.55 -17.20
N GLY A 75 11.34 13.39 -17.34
CA GLY A 75 12.71 12.96 -17.67
C GLY A 75 13.47 12.24 -16.55
N GLU A 76 12.98 12.32 -15.31
CA GLU A 76 13.62 11.72 -14.12
C GLU A 76 12.83 10.50 -13.60
N LEU A 77 11.67 10.20 -14.20
CA LEU A 77 10.79 9.14 -13.72
C LEU A 77 11.34 7.76 -14.03
N ASN A 78 11.77 7.05 -12.99
CA ASN A 78 12.02 5.62 -13.05
C ASN A 78 10.84 4.85 -12.41
N ILE A 79 9.92 4.40 -13.25
CA ILE A 79 8.71 3.64 -12.87
C ILE A 79 9.05 2.46 -11.95
N MET A 80 10.13 1.74 -12.25
CA MET A 80 10.47 0.54 -11.50
C MET A 80 11.06 0.88 -10.13
N ALA A 81 11.96 1.87 -10.07
CA ALA A 81 12.48 2.37 -8.80
C ALA A 81 11.34 2.83 -7.89
N LEU A 82 10.41 3.63 -8.42
CA LEU A 82 9.28 4.13 -7.65
C LEU A 82 8.33 3.02 -7.20
N ALA A 83 8.12 1.99 -8.03
CA ALA A 83 7.35 0.81 -7.63
C ALA A 83 8.00 0.06 -6.45
N TYR A 84 9.33 -0.04 -6.42
CA TYR A 84 10.05 -0.63 -5.29
C TYR A 84 9.96 0.23 -4.03
N GLU A 85 10.10 1.56 -4.17
CA GLU A 85 9.90 2.53 -3.06
C GLU A 85 8.48 2.50 -2.52
N SER A 86 7.51 2.14 -3.36
CA SER A 86 6.12 1.92 -2.98
C SER A 86 5.89 0.56 -2.31
N GLY A 87 6.95 -0.20 -1.99
CA GLY A 87 6.87 -1.45 -1.23
C GLY A 87 6.52 -2.70 -2.05
N PHE A 88 6.54 -2.64 -3.39
CA PHE A 88 6.35 -3.85 -4.20
C PHE A 88 7.66 -4.64 -4.32
N ARG A 89 7.62 -5.95 -4.04
CA ARG A 89 8.80 -6.83 -4.21
C ARG A 89 9.15 -7.13 -5.66
N SER A 90 8.20 -7.03 -6.59
CA SER A 90 8.41 -7.44 -7.97
C SER A 90 7.60 -6.63 -8.96
N LYS A 91 8.15 -6.53 -10.18
CA LYS A 91 7.50 -5.91 -11.34
C LYS A 91 6.13 -6.53 -11.64
N SER A 92 6.03 -7.86 -11.57
CA SER A 92 4.79 -8.57 -11.86
C SER A 92 3.71 -8.26 -10.84
N SER A 93 4.06 -8.26 -9.53
CA SER A 93 3.13 -7.90 -8.46
C SER A 93 2.63 -6.47 -8.61
N PHE A 94 3.54 -5.51 -8.84
CA PHE A 94 3.18 -4.11 -9.08
C PHE A 94 2.24 -3.95 -10.28
N ARG A 95 2.60 -4.49 -11.46
CA ARG A 95 1.79 -4.33 -12.68
C ARG A 95 0.39 -4.92 -12.53
N ASN A 96 0.27 -6.07 -11.87
CA ASN A 96 -1.02 -6.74 -11.66
C ASN A 96 -1.91 -5.91 -10.73
N ASN A 97 -1.39 -5.51 -9.56
CA ASN A 97 -2.15 -4.69 -8.61
C ASN A 97 -2.51 -3.32 -9.20
N PHE A 98 -1.56 -2.65 -9.87
CA PHE A 98 -1.83 -1.36 -10.51
C PHE A 98 -2.97 -1.48 -11.52
N ARG A 99 -2.93 -2.48 -12.41
CA ARG A 99 -3.99 -2.68 -13.40
C ARG A 99 -5.32 -3.06 -12.76
N GLN A 100 -5.32 -3.88 -11.72
CA GLN A 100 -6.53 -4.27 -11.00
C GLN A 100 -7.20 -3.06 -10.37
N ILE A 101 -6.41 -2.16 -9.76
CA ILE A 101 -6.91 -1.00 -9.02
C ILE A 101 -7.29 0.16 -9.96
N GLN A 102 -6.43 0.49 -10.93
CA GLN A 102 -6.58 1.65 -11.81
C GLN A 102 -7.24 1.31 -13.15
N GLY A 103 -7.46 0.03 -13.46
CA GLY A 103 -8.05 -0.45 -14.72
C GLY A 103 -7.11 -0.41 -15.94
N ILE A 104 -5.99 0.31 -15.85
CA ILE A 104 -5.02 0.48 -16.94
C ILE A 104 -3.59 0.14 -16.50
N SER A 105 -2.67 -0.01 -17.46
CA SER A 105 -1.26 -0.26 -17.12
C SER A 105 -0.57 0.98 -16.56
N PRO A 106 0.49 0.85 -15.74
CA PRO A 106 1.27 1.98 -15.22
C PRO A 106 1.78 2.91 -16.33
N THR A 107 2.28 2.35 -17.43
CA THR A 107 2.76 3.12 -18.58
C THR A 107 1.64 3.93 -19.22
N ALA A 108 0.46 3.33 -19.42
CA ALA A 108 -0.69 4.04 -19.98
C ALA A 108 -1.19 5.16 -19.06
N TYR A 109 -1.14 4.94 -17.75
CA TYR A 109 -1.46 5.97 -16.76
C TYR A 109 -0.50 7.15 -16.89
N ILE A 110 0.82 6.89 -16.88
CA ILE A 110 1.84 7.92 -17.00
C ILE A 110 1.70 8.74 -18.29
N LEU A 111 1.51 8.07 -19.44
CA LEU A 111 1.32 8.75 -20.72
C LEU A 111 0.09 9.68 -20.74
N LYS A 112 -0.94 9.37 -19.95
CA LYS A 112 -2.17 10.18 -19.88
C LYS A 112 -2.04 11.37 -18.93
N HIS A 113 -1.24 11.22 -17.86
CA HIS A 113 -1.22 12.15 -16.73
C HIS A 113 0.04 13.00 -16.65
N ILE A 114 1.16 12.55 -17.23
CA ILE A 114 2.40 13.33 -17.33
C ILE A 114 2.53 13.86 -18.75
N LYS A 115 2.57 15.19 -18.90
CA LYS A 115 2.98 15.81 -20.16
C LYS A 115 4.47 15.57 -20.33
N ILE A 116 4.83 14.71 -21.29
CA ILE A 116 6.22 14.54 -21.76
C ILE A 116 6.65 15.82 -22.45
#